data_AF-A0A285SU62-F1
#
_entry.id   AF-A0A285SU62-F1
#
_cell.length_a   1.000
_cell.length_b   1.000
_cell.length_c   1.000
_cell.angle_alpha   90.00
_cell.angle_beta   90.00
_cell.angle_gamma   90.00
#
_symmetry.space_group_name_H-M   'P 1'
#
loop_
_entity.id
_entity.type
_entity.pdbx_description
1 polymer ?
#
loop_
_entity_poly.entity_id
_entity_poly.type
_entity_poly.pdbx_seq_one_letter_code
_entity_poly.pdbx_strand_id
1 'polypeptide(L)'
;MPIAIIILVLAIISAVFLSRRATKKRKFLIWGITTILFIAPLISWVSGILFGISVGDGFAGMTIMVYGFVFLEVIGFIILYFGIFKREKFKDLM
;
A
#
# COMPACT_ATOMS: atom_id res chain seq x y z
N MET A 1 -3.15 -16.29 -7.63
CA MET A 1 -2.68 -14.92 -7.97
C MET A 1 -3.77 -13.98 -8.49
N PRO A 2 -4.68 -14.37 -9.41
CA PRO A 2 -5.65 -13.43 -10.00
C PRO A 2 -6.53 -12.72 -8.97
N ILE A 3 -6.99 -13.43 -7.94
CA ILE A 3 -7.79 -12.87 -6.84
C ILE A 3 -7.05 -11.76 -6.10
N ALA A 4 -5.75 -11.94 -5.79
CA ALA A 4 -4.93 -10.93 -5.13
C ALA A 4 -4.81 -9.65 -5.97
N ILE A 5 -4.64 -9.80 -7.29
CA ILE A 5 -4.58 -8.67 -8.22
C ILE A 5 -5.94 -7.94 -8.26
N ILE A 6 -7.05 -8.68 -8.31
CA ILE A 6 -8.40 -8.08 -8.28
C ILE A 6 -8.61 -7.28 -6.99
N ILE A 7 -8.27 -7.86 -5.84
CA ILE A 7 -8.39 -7.18 -4.54
C ILE A 7 -7.53 -5.91 -4.52
N LEU A 8 -6.28 -6.00 -5.00
CA LEU A 8 -5.37 -4.85 -5.06
C LEU A 8 -5.94 -3.73 -5.94
N VAL A 9 -6.45 -4.07 -7.12
CA VAL A 9 -7.07 -3.10 -8.04
C VAL A 9 -8.29 -2.45 -7.42
N LEU A 10 -9.18 -3.23 -6.79
CA LEU A 10 -10.36 -2.71 -6.10
C LEU A 10 -9.99 -1.79 -4.94
N ALA A 11 -8.97 -2.15 -4.15
CA ALA A 11 -8.46 -1.31 -3.07
C ALA A 11 -7.92 0.03 -3.59
N ILE A 12 -7.15 0.02 -4.70
CA ILE A 12 -6.62 1.24 -5.32
C ILE A 12 -7.76 2.09 -5.90
N ILE A 13 -8.71 1.51 -6.61
CA ILE A 13 -9.88 2.22 -7.15
C ILE A 13 -10.65 2.89 -6.00
N SER A 14 -10.85 2.17 -4.90
CA SER A 14 -11.54 2.70 -3.72
C SER A 14 -10.76 3.84 -3.07
N ALA A 15 -9.44 3.69 -2.90
CA ALA A 15 -8.57 4.74 -2.38
C ALA A 15 -8.57 6.01 -3.24
N VAL A 16 -8.53 5.85 -4.57
CA VAL A 16 -8.64 6.96 -5.53
C VAL A 16 -10.00 7.64 -5.39
N PHE A 17 -11.10 6.87 -5.39
CA PHE A 17 -12.45 7.41 -5.27
C PHE A 17 -12.62 8.22 -3.97
N LEU A 18 -12.21 7.65 -2.83
CA LEU A 18 -12.26 8.30 -1.52
C LEU A 18 -11.35 9.54 -1.44
N SER A 19 -10.26 9.57 -2.22
CA SER A 19 -9.31 10.69 -2.23
C SER A 19 -9.78 11.90 -3.04
N ARG A 20 -10.68 11.75 -4.01
CA ARG A 20 -11.02 12.82 -4.98
C ARG A 20 -11.47 14.14 -4.35
N ARG A 21 -12.21 14.07 -3.24
CA ARG A 21 -12.73 15.26 -2.52
C ARG A 21 -12.18 15.39 -1.10
N ALA A 22 -11.13 14.63 -0.78
CA ALA A 22 -10.56 14.61 0.55
C ALA A 22 -9.54 15.75 0.75
N THR A 23 -9.50 16.30 1.97
CA THR A 23 -8.42 17.19 2.40
C THR A 23 -7.07 16.47 2.28
N LYS A 24 -5.96 17.22 2.21
CA LYS A 24 -4.62 16.60 2.15
C LYS A 24 -4.38 15.65 3.31
N LYS A 25 -4.85 16.00 4.51
CA LYS A 25 -4.75 15.15 5.70
C LYS A 25 -5.46 13.80 5.47
N ARG A 26 -6.70 13.85 5.01
CA ARG A 26 -7.51 12.65 4.74
C ARG A 26 -6.95 11.81 3.59
N LYS A 27 -6.34 12.43 2.57
CA LYS A 27 -5.60 11.70 1.52
C LYS A 27 -4.45 10.87 2.10
N PHE A 28 -3.63 11.45 2.98
CA PHE A 28 -2.56 10.71 3.66
C PHE A 28 -3.10 9.55 4.50
N LEU A 29 -4.22 9.73 5.22
CA LEU A 29 -4.84 8.62 5.96
C LEU A 29 -5.31 7.50 5.02
N ILE A 30 -6.04 7.83 3.95
CA ILE A 30 -6.54 6.86 2.98
C ILE A 30 -5.38 6.08 2.37
N TRP A 31 -4.38 6.76 1.83
CA TRP A 31 -3.24 6.10 1.17
C TRP A 31 -2.35 5.34 2.16
N GLY A 32 -2.17 5.82 3.39
CA GLY A 32 -1.43 5.10 4.41
C GLY A 32 -2.09 3.77 4.77
N ILE A 33 -3.40 3.80 5.04
CA ILE A 33 -4.19 2.60 5.35
C ILE A 33 -4.22 1.64 4.15
N THR A 34 -4.46 2.16 2.95
CA THR A 34 -4.45 1.34 1.72
C THR A 34 -3.09 0.68 1.52
N THR A 35 -2.00 1.39 1.78
CA THR A 35 -0.65 0.83 1.64
C THR A 35 -0.42 -0.31 2.62
N ILE A 36 -0.72 -0.11 3.90
CA ILE A 36 -0.52 -1.11 4.97
C ILE A 36 -1.40 -2.35 4.73
N LEU A 37 -2.70 -2.17 4.52
CA LEU A 37 -3.64 -3.30 4.51
C LEU A 37 -3.70 -4.05 3.18
N PHE A 38 -3.35 -3.40 2.06
CA PHE A 38 -3.54 -3.98 0.74
C PHE A 38 -2.27 -3.97 -0.10
N ILE A 39 -1.63 -2.82 -0.29
CA ILE A 39 -0.50 -2.72 -1.23
C ILE A 39 0.68 -3.54 -0.73
N ALA A 40 1.11 -3.35 0.51
CA ALA A 40 2.25 -4.03 1.10
C ALA A 40 2.10 -5.57 1.07
N PRO A 41 1.03 -6.19 1.61
CA PRO A 41 0.90 -7.64 1.58
C PRO A 41 0.70 -8.20 0.17
N LEU A 42 -0.09 -7.55 -0.68
CA LEU A 42 -0.43 -8.11 -2.00
C LEU A 42 0.70 -7.96 -3.01
N ILE A 43 1.38 -6.80 -3.06
CA ILE A 43 2.51 -6.61 -3.98
C ILE A 43 3.68 -7.49 -3.57
N SER A 44 4.05 -7.49 -2.29
CA SER A 44 5.18 -8.30 -1.81
C SER A 44 4.96 -9.79 -2.06
N TRP A 45 3.76 -10.30 -1.82
CA TRP A 45 3.40 -11.69 -2.10
C TRP A 45 3.48 -12.02 -3.58
N VAL A 46 2.85 -11.22 -4.45
CA VAL A 46 2.86 -11.45 -5.90
C VAL A 46 4.29 -11.42 -6.43
N SER A 47 5.10 -10.43 -6.04
CA SER A 47 6.50 -10.32 -6.43
C SER A 47 7.33 -11.51 -5.95
N GLY A 48 7.16 -11.94 -4.70
CA GLY A 48 7.87 -13.09 -4.15
C GLY A 48 7.55 -14.41 -4.87
N ILE A 49 6.27 -14.66 -5.15
CA ILE A 49 5.84 -15.86 -5.89
C ILE A 49 6.38 -15.84 -7.32
N LEU A 50 6.24 -14.73 -8.05
CA LEU A 50 6.72 -14.62 -9.42
C LEU A 50 8.24 -14.81 -9.49
N PHE A 51 8.98 -14.19 -8.57
CA PHE A 51 10.43 -14.31 -8.52
C PHE A 51 10.87 -15.73 -8.16
N GLY A 52 10.26 -16.34 -7.14
CA GLY A 52 10.56 -17.71 -6.73
C GLY A 52 10.30 -18.73 -7.85
N ILE A 53 9.22 -18.56 -8.62
CA ILE A 53 8.95 -19.38 -9.82
C ILE A 53 10.03 -19.15 -10.88
N SER A 54 10.42 -17.89 -11.13
CA SER A 54 11.40 -17.57 -12.17
C SER A 54 12.79 -18.14 -11.90
N VAL A 55 13.17 -18.24 -10.62
CA VAL A 55 14.48 -18.75 -10.19
C VAL A 55 14.41 -20.25 -9.87
N GLY A 56 13.22 -20.79 -9.60
CA GLY A 56 13.02 -22.17 -9.15
C GLY A 56 13.40 -22.39 -7.68
N ASP A 57 13.51 -21.32 -6.89
CA ASP A 57 13.89 -21.35 -5.47
C ASP A 57 12.89 -20.58 -4.60
N GLY A 58 12.27 -21.31 -3.67
CA GLY A 58 11.31 -20.77 -2.71
C GLY A 58 11.95 -19.81 -1.69
N PHE A 59 13.21 -19.98 -1.34
CA PHE A 59 13.92 -19.08 -0.41
C PHE A 59 14.20 -17.72 -1.06
N ALA A 60 14.59 -17.73 -2.34
CA ALA A 60 14.73 -16.51 -3.13
C ALA A 60 13.40 -15.74 -3.21
N GLY A 61 12.29 -16.44 -3.49
CA GLY A 61 10.95 -15.84 -3.49
C GLY A 61 10.52 -15.30 -2.13
N MET A 62 10.77 -16.06 -1.05
CA MET A 62 10.48 -15.63 0.32
C MET A 62 11.27 -14.37 0.70
N THR A 63 12.53 -14.28 0.29
CA THR A 63 13.40 -13.12 0.52
C THR A 63 12.77 -11.86 -0.08
N ILE A 64 12.36 -11.92 -1.36
CA ILE A 64 11.69 -10.80 -2.04
C ILE A 64 10.39 -10.42 -1.32
N MET A 65 9.61 -11.41 -0.90
CA MET A 65 8.35 -11.17 -0.19
C MET A 65 8.58 -10.48 1.16
N VAL A 66 9.49 -10.97 2.00
CA VAL A 66 9.70 -10.42 3.35
C VAL A 66 10.28 -9.02 3.29
N TYR A 67 11.35 -8.79 2.51
CA TYR A 67 11.95 -7.47 2.40
C TYR A 67 11.01 -6.48 1.70
N GLY A 68 10.30 -6.92 0.66
CA GLY A 68 9.28 -6.11 -0.01
C GLY A 68 8.14 -5.72 0.92
N PHE A 69 7.65 -6.66 1.74
CA PHE A 69 6.61 -6.40 2.73
C PHE A 69 7.08 -5.37 3.74
N VAL A 70 8.20 -5.60 4.42
CA VAL A 70 8.73 -4.68 5.45
C VAL A 70 8.97 -3.28 4.88
N PHE A 71 9.55 -3.18 3.69
CA PHE A 71 9.81 -1.90 3.04
C PHE A 71 8.51 -1.13 2.73
N LEU A 72 7.53 -1.78 2.12
CA LEU A 72 6.24 -1.16 1.80
C LEU A 72 5.44 -0.83 3.05
N GLU A 73 5.53 -1.65 4.09
CA GLU A 73 4.87 -1.43 5.37
C GLU A 73 5.40 -0.16 6.05
N VAL A 74 6.73 0.03 6.07
CA VAL A 74 7.36 1.25 6.59
C VAL A 74 6.91 2.48 5.81
N ILE A 75 6.82 2.40 4.48
CA ILE A 75 6.27 3.48 3.66
C ILE A 75 4.82 3.78 4.04
N GLY A 76 4.00 2.74 4.21
CA GLY A 76 2.61 2.86 4.65
C GLY A 76 2.48 3.59 5.98
N PHE A 77 3.29 3.21 6.97
CA PHE A 77 3.33 3.89 8.27
C PHE A 77 3.77 5.35 8.18
N ILE A 78 4.76 5.68 7.35
CA ILE A 78 5.20 7.08 7.15
C ILE A 78 4.07 7.91 6.55
N ILE A 79 3.38 7.40 5.53
CA ILE A 79 2.24 8.08 4.90
C ILE A 79 1.12 8.27 5.92
N LEU A 80 0.79 7.23 6.69
CA LEU A 80 -0.23 7.28 7.72
C LEU A 80 0.12 8.28 8.83
N TYR A 81 1.37 8.32 9.27
CA TYR A 81 1.88 9.25 10.26
C TYR A 81 1.62 10.70 9.84
N PHE A 82 1.94 11.04 8.58
CA PHE A 82 1.59 12.36 8.05
C PHE A 82 0.08 12.61 8.04
N GLY A 83 -0.74 11.60 7.79
CA GLY A 83 -2.19 11.73 7.86
C GLY A 83 -2.71 12.00 9.27
N ILE A 84 -2.13 11.37 10.29
CA ILE A 84 -2.55 11.52 11.68
C ILE A 84 -2.15 12.90 12.22
N PHE A 85 -0.89 13.27 12.04
CA PHE A 85 -0.30 14.43 12.70
C PHE A 85 -0.36 15.73 11.89
N LYS A 86 -0.72 15.68 10.60
CA LYS A 86 -0.91 16.89 9.80
C LYS A 86 -2.07 17.71 10.35
N ARG A 87 -1.76 18.95 10.73
CA ARG A 87 -2.77 19.96 11.05
C ARG A 87 -3.42 20.44 9.76
N GLU A 88 -4.75 20.55 9.77
CA GLU A 88 -5.48 21.12 8.64
C GLU A 88 -5.26 22.63 8.63
N LYS A 89 -4.75 23.17 7.52
CA LYS A 89 -4.66 24.62 7.34
C LYS A 89 -6.03 25.11 6.86
N PHE A 90 -6.42 26.33 7.24
CA PHE A 90 -7.72 26.92 6.87
C PHE A 90 -7.97 26.93 5.34
N LYS A 91 -6.90 27.05 4.53
CA LYS A 91 -6.94 26.96 3.06
C LYS A 91 -7.23 25.55 2.52
N ASP A 92 -7.06 24.51 3.33
CA ASP A 92 -7.40 23.13 2.96
C ASP A 92 -8.87 22.77 3.33
N LEU A 93 -9.64 23.72 3.93
CA LEU A 93 -11.06 23.58 4.32
C LEU A 93 -12.05 24.31 3.40
N MET A 94 -11.57 25.21 2.53
CA MET A 94 -12.33 25.85 1.43
C MET A 94 -12.10 25.08 0.12
#